data_AF-A0A850C6E6-F1
#
_entry.id   AF-A0A850C6E6-F1
#
_cell.length_a   1.000
_cell.length_b   1.000
_cell.length_c   1.000
_cell.angle_alpha   90.00
_cell.angle_beta   90.00
_cell.angle_gamma   90.00
#
_symmetry.space_group_name_H-M   'P 1'
#
loop_
_entity.id
_entity.type
_entity.pdbx_description
1 polymer ?
#
loop_
_entity_poly.entity_id
_entity_poly.type
_entity_poly.pdbx_seq_one_letter_code
_entity_poly.pdbx_strand_id
1 'polypeptide(L)'
;MTERKLRELLEQLHDELARTKSVDDKGREMLAHISADIQNLLGPSASAHPSLRKRLQDAIDHFEVEHPAITAALSQMLNTLSNAGI
;
A
#
# COMPACT_ATOMS: atom_id res chain seq x y z
N MET A 1 -17.15 2.60 -4.74
CA MET A 1 -16.59 1.24 -4.92
C MET A 1 -15.11 1.23 -4.61
N THR A 2 -14.32 2.09 -5.25
CA THR A 2 -12.86 2.19 -5.09
C THR A 2 -12.39 2.36 -3.65
N GLU A 3 -13.00 3.27 -2.89
CA GLU A 3 -12.61 3.52 -1.49
C GLU A 3 -12.79 2.28 -0.59
N ARG A 4 -13.94 1.60 -0.67
CA ARG A 4 -14.18 0.35 0.09
C ARG A 4 -13.13 -0.71 -0.26
N LYS A 5 -12.84 -0.86 -1.56
CA LYS A 5 -11.83 -1.81 -2.03
C LYS A 5 -10.41 -1.45 -1.55
N LEU A 6 -10.08 -0.17 -1.48
CA LEU A 6 -8.78 0.27 -0.98
C LEU A 6 -8.63 0.01 0.53
N ARG A 7 -9.71 0.19 1.32
CA ARG A 7 -9.73 -0.19 2.74
C ARG A 7 -9.55 -1.69 2.94
N GLU A 8 -10.28 -2.51 2.17
CA GLU A 8 -10.15 -3.97 2.21
C GLU A 8 -8.71 -4.43 1.90
N LEU A 9 -8.09 -3.84 0.88
CA LEU A 9 -6.69 -4.13 0.54
C LEU A 9 -5.74 -3.69 1.66
N LEU A 10 -6.01 -2.56 2.32
CA LEU A 10 -5.19 -2.06 3.43
C LEU A 10 -5.26 -2.98 4.64
N GLU A 11 -6.45 -3.52 4.94
CA GLU A 11 -6.64 -4.51 5.99
C GLU A 11 -5.90 -5.81 5.65
N GLN A 12 -6.02 -6.30 4.41
CA GLN A 12 -5.27 -7.48 3.96
C GLN A 12 -3.76 -7.29 4.08
N LEU A 13 -3.24 -6.11 3.71
CA LEU A 13 -1.83 -5.78 3.87
C LEU A 13 -1.42 -5.81 5.35
N HIS A 14 -2.22 -5.21 6.25
CA HIS A 14 -1.94 -5.26 7.70
C HIS A 14 -1.95 -6.68 8.25
N ASP A 15 -2.88 -7.52 7.81
CA ASP A 15 -2.95 -8.92 8.22
C ASP A 15 -1.73 -9.72 7.75
N GLU A 16 -1.28 -9.51 6.51
CA GLU A 16 -0.06 -10.13 6.00
C GLU A 16 1.19 -9.67 6.76
N LEU A 17 1.23 -8.40 7.17
CA LEU A 17 2.31 -7.88 8.01
C LEU A 17 2.29 -8.46 9.42
N ALA A 18 1.11 -8.66 10.00
CA ALA A 18 0.98 -9.31 11.30
C ALA A 18 1.39 -10.79 11.26
N ARG A 19 1.16 -11.46 10.12
CA ARG A 19 1.58 -12.86 9.87
C ARG A 19 3.07 -12.98 9.56
N THR A 20 3.65 -11.96 8.93
CA THR A 20 5.06 -11.91 8.56
C THR A 20 5.91 -11.62 9.80
N LYS A 21 6.60 -12.65 10.31
CA LYS A 21 7.40 -12.55 11.55
C LYS A 21 8.52 -11.51 11.52
N SER A 22 9.02 -11.16 10.34
CA SER A 22 10.12 -10.21 10.19
C SER A 22 9.96 -9.44 8.89
N VAL A 23 9.73 -8.15 9.02
CA VAL A 23 9.97 -7.16 7.98
C VAL A 23 11.07 -6.26 8.51
N ASP A 24 12.03 -5.92 7.66
CA ASP A 24 13.13 -5.01 8.00
C ASP A 24 12.61 -3.60 8.32
N ASP A 25 13.42 -2.81 9.00
CA ASP A 25 13.01 -1.48 9.48
C ASP A 25 12.60 -0.55 8.33
N LYS A 26 13.31 -0.64 7.20
CA LYS A 26 13.00 0.12 5.97
C LYS A 26 11.66 -0.30 5.39
N GLY A 27 11.39 -1.61 5.31
CA GLY A 27 10.08 -2.12 4.89
C GLY A 27 8.95 -1.62 5.77
N ARG A 28 9.14 -1.62 7.10
CA ARG A 28 8.14 -1.11 8.06
C ARG A 28 7.84 0.38 7.85
N GLU A 29 8.88 1.19 7.63
CA GLU A 29 8.73 2.62 7.35
C GLU A 29 7.97 2.87 6.05
N MET A 30 8.32 2.17 4.97
CA MET A 30 7.64 2.25 3.68
C MET A 30 6.14 1.97 3.81
N LEU A 31 5.79 0.91 4.53
CA LEU A 31 4.40 0.49 4.74
C LEU A 31 3.61 1.48 5.61
N ALA A 32 4.25 2.05 6.63
CA ALA A 32 3.64 3.10 7.45
C ALA A 32 3.31 4.34 6.61
N HIS A 33 4.22 4.76 5.72
CA HIS A 33 3.97 5.88 4.80
C HIS A 33 2.85 5.59 3.81
N ILE A 34 2.83 4.39 3.21
CA ILE A 34 1.76 3.98 2.29
C ILE A 34 0.40 3.97 2.99
N SER A 35 0.33 3.46 4.21
CA SER A 35 -0.91 3.49 5.00
C SER A 35 -1.38 4.90 5.31
N ALA A 36 -0.47 5.80 5.73
CA ALA A 36 -0.82 7.18 5.99
C ALA A 36 -1.33 7.91 4.74
N ASP A 37 -0.66 7.71 3.59
CA ASP A 37 -1.06 8.29 2.32
C ASP A 37 -2.44 7.80 1.87
N ILE A 38 -2.70 6.50 1.97
CA ILE A 38 -3.99 5.92 1.63
C ILE A 38 -5.09 6.49 2.53
N GLN A 39 -4.84 6.59 3.84
CA GLN A 39 -5.82 7.15 4.77
C GLN A 39 -6.11 8.62 4.49
N ASN A 40 -5.09 9.40 4.09
CA ASN A 40 -5.27 10.77 3.64
C ASN A 40 -6.09 10.85 2.33
N LEU A 41 -5.83 9.93 1.39
CA LEU A 41 -6.57 9.84 0.12
C LEU A 41 -8.05 9.51 0.31
N LEU A 42 -8.36 8.71 1.33
CA LEU A 42 -9.73 8.34 1.71
C LEU A 42 -10.38 9.38 2.64
N GLY A 43 -9.64 10.41 3.05
CA GLY A 43 -10.12 11.47 3.91
C GLY A 43 -10.92 12.54 3.15
N PRO A 44 -11.72 13.35 3.87
CA PRO A 44 -12.51 14.44 3.27
C PRO A 44 -11.65 15.57 2.66
N SER A 45 -10.35 15.62 2.98
CA SER A 45 -9.37 16.55 2.38
C SER A 45 -8.38 15.81 1.48
N ALA A 46 -8.89 14.89 0.65
CA ALA A 46 -8.09 14.11 -0.29
C ALA A 46 -7.30 15.01 -1.24
N SER A 47 -6.03 15.26 -0.93
CA SER A 47 -5.05 15.78 -1.87
C SER A 47 -4.40 14.60 -2.57
N ALA A 48 -4.58 14.50 -3.89
CA ALA A 48 -3.87 13.51 -4.69
C ALA A 48 -2.36 13.70 -4.47
N HIS A 49 -1.71 12.72 -3.85
CA HIS A 49 -0.27 12.73 -3.64
C HIS A 49 0.41 12.09 -4.85
N PRO A 50 1.15 12.85 -5.69
CA PRO A 50 1.89 12.29 -6.82
C PRO A 50 2.91 11.22 -6.38
N SER A 51 3.29 11.27 -5.10
CA SER A 51 4.26 10.39 -4.46
C SER A 51 3.71 9.02 -4.03
N LEU A 52 2.39 8.81 -3.91
CA LEU A 52 1.84 7.53 -3.43
C LEU A 52 2.14 6.40 -4.43
N ARG A 53 1.93 6.63 -5.73
CA ARG A 53 2.24 5.63 -6.76
C ARG A 53 3.71 5.24 -6.74
N LYS A 54 4.60 6.23 -6.61
CA LYS A 54 6.05 6.00 -6.52
C LYS A 54 6.41 5.21 -5.26
N ARG A 55 5.84 5.55 -4.10
CA ARG A 55 6.08 4.81 -2.85
C ARG A 55 5.59 3.36 -2.91
N LEU A 56 4.43 3.12 -3.53
CA LEU A 56 3.94 1.76 -3.79
C LEU A 56 4.91 0.97 -4.67
N GLN A 57 5.44 1.58 -5.72
CA GLN A 57 6.43 0.94 -6.59
C GLN A 57 7.74 0.64 -5.83
N ASP A 58 8.28 1.63 -5.11
CA ASP A 58 9.51 1.46 -4.33
C ASP A 58 9.35 0.36 -3.26
N ALA A 59 8.14 0.20 -2.69
CA ALA A 59 7.83 -0.89 -1.76
C ALA A 59 7.67 -2.25 -2.44
N ILE A 60 7.02 -2.32 -3.61
CA ILE A 60 6.94 -3.54 -4.43
C ILE A 60 8.34 -4.08 -4.72
N ASP A 61 9.23 -3.22 -5.20
CA ASP A 61 10.61 -3.58 -5.53
C ASP A 61 11.40 -4.05 -4.28
N HIS A 62 11.08 -3.51 -3.09
CA HIS A 62 11.70 -3.92 -1.83
C HIS A 62 11.19 -5.28 -1.34
N PHE A 63 9.89 -5.57 -1.54
CA PHE A 63 9.24 -6.76 -1.02
C PHE A 63 9.20 -7.94 -2.01
N GLU A 64 9.46 -7.74 -3.30
CA GLU A 64 9.25 -8.75 -4.34
C GLU A 64 10.07 -10.04 -4.14
N VAL A 65 11.24 -9.91 -3.51
CA VAL A 65 12.17 -11.03 -3.29
C VAL A 65 11.80 -11.84 -2.05
N GLU A 66 11.56 -11.17 -0.92
CA GLU A 66 11.40 -11.82 0.38
C GLU A 66 9.93 -12.03 0.78
N HIS A 67 9.02 -11.22 0.24
CA HIS A 67 7.64 -11.13 0.69
C HIS A 67 6.65 -11.05 -0.50
N PRO A 68 6.46 -12.15 -1.25
CA PRO A 68 5.59 -12.17 -2.43
C PRO A 68 4.11 -11.87 -2.10
N ALA A 69 3.64 -12.23 -0.90
CA ALA A 69 2.27 -11.92 -0.45
C ALA A 69 2.06 -10.41 -0.27
N ILE A 70 3.01 -9.72 0.37
CA ILE A 70 3.01 -8.26 0.53
C ILE A 70 3.04 -7.59 -0.85
N THR A 71 3.92 -8.06 -1.72
CA THR A 71 4.08 -7.55 -3.09
C THR A 71 2.79 -7.64 -3.92
N ALA A 72 2.07 -8.77 -3.80
CA ALA A 72 0.79 -8.95 -4.48
C ALA A 72 -0.27 -7.95 -3.99
N ALA A 73 -0.37 -7.73 -2.67
CA ALA A 73 -1.29 -6.76 -2.09
C ALA A 73 -0.97 -5.32 -2.56
N LEU A 74 0.31 -4.92 -2.52
CA LEU A 74 0.75 -3.60 -2.98
C LEU A 74 0.48 -3.39 -4.49
N SER A 75 0.73 -4.41 -5.31
CA SER A 75 0.44 -4.37 -6.76
C SER A 75 -1.06 -4.19 -7.02
N GLN A 76 -1.91 -4.86 -6.24
CA GLN A 76 -3.36 -4.73 -6.36
C GLN A 76 -3.86 -3.35 -5.95
N MET A 77 -3.25 -2.72 -4.94
CA MET A 77 -3.51 -1.32 -4.59
C MET A 77 -3.10 -0.37 -5.72
N LEU A 78 -1.90 -0.52 -6.26
CA LEU A 78 -1.40 0.32 -7.36
C LEU A 78 -2.30 0.24 -8.59
N ASN A 79 -2.77 -0.96 -8.94
CA ASN A 79 -3.73 -1.17 -10.02
C ASN A 79 -5.09 -0.52 -9.71
N THR A 80 -5.57 -0.61 -8.47
CA THR A 80 -6.84 0.00 -8.06
C THR A 80 -6.77 1.53 -8.14
N LEU A 81 -5.68 2.14 -7.70
CA LEU A 81 -5.45 3.59 -7.82
C LEU A 81 -5.32 4.03 -9.28
N SER A 82 -4.58 3.26 -10.08
CA SER A 82 -4.42 3.52 -11.52
C SER A 82 -5.75 3.48 -12.26
N ASN A 83 -6.60 2.49 -11.97
CA ASN A 83 -7.94 2.37 -12.53
C ASN A 83 -8.89 3.49 -12.07
N ALA A 84 -8.63 4.10 -10.91
CA ALA A 84 -9.38 5.23 -10.41
C ALA A 84 -8.95 6.57 -11.04
N GLY A 85 -7.86 6.59 -11.82
CA GLY A 85 -7.31 7.81 -12.40
C GLY A 85 -6.56 8.69 -11.40
N ILE A 86 -6.14 8.12 -10.27
CA ILE A 86 -5.48 8.81 -9.14
C ILE A 86 -4.02 8.41 -9.07
#